data_AF-A0A9W6SXT9-F1
#
_entry.id   AF-A0A9W6SXT9-F1
#
_cell.length_a   1.000
_cell.length_b   1.000
_cell.length_c   1.000
_cell.angle_alpha   90.00
_cell.angle_beta   90.00
_cell.angle_gamma   90.00
#
_symmetry.space_group_name_H-M   'P 1'
#
loop_
_entity.id
_entity.type
_entity.pdbx_description
1 polymer ?
#
loop_
_entity_poly.entity_id
_entity_poly.type
_entity_poly.pdbx_seq_one_letter_code
_entity_poly.pdbx_strand_id
1 'polypeptide(L)'
;MLSSTRRFIGVRSTLRSPVLARFNSSAPPKNQHPAYMPEGFDDYPEVKDYFPQKRSPYLKWDDRQNRRNLGEPVHVYHDMVDVWAPDHHDFVSDSKAVRHFLYFMGALAGFAGFRC
;
A
#
# COMPACT_ATOMS: atom_id res chain seq x y z
N MET A 1 -30.79 -1.74 60.85
CA MET A 1 -30.99 -1.98 59.41
C MET A 1 -30.17 -0.97 58.62
N LEU A 2 -29.01 -1.34 58.09
CA LEU A 2 -28.34 -0.57 57.03
C LEU A 2 -27.72 -1.56 56.05
N SER A 3 -28.36 -1.65 54.88
CA SER A 3 -28.03 -2.53 53.76
C SER A 3 -26.74 -2.05 53.09
N SER A 4 -25.73 -2.91 53.01
CA SER A 4 -24.47 -2.65 52.30
C SER A 4 -24.56 -3.18 50.88
N THR A 5 -24.92 -2.31 49.94
CA THR A 5 -24.99 -2.65 48.52
C THR A 5 -23.58 -2.59 47.91
N ARG A 6 -22.94 -3.75 47.70
CA ARG A 6 -21.69 -3.83 46.94
C ARG A 6 -21.98 -3.73 45.43
N ARG A 7 -21.60 -2.61 44.80
CA ARG A 7 -21.58 -2.49 43.34
C ARG A 7 -20.26 -3.06 42.82
N PHE A 8 -20.32 -4.17 42.09
CA PHE A 8 -19.18 -4.66 41.33
C PHE A 8 -18.99 -3.79 40.08
N ILE A 9 -17.89 -3.03 40.04
CA ILE A 9 -17.45 -2.32 38.84
C ILE A 9 -16.62 -3.32 38.02
N GLY A 10 -17.21 -3.86 36.96
CA GLY A 10 -16.50 -4.72 36.01
C GLY A 10 -15.52 -3.90 35.19
N VAL A 11 -14.23 -4.00 35.51
CA VAL A 11 -13.16 -3.44 34.66
C VAL A 11 -13.00 -4.36 33.45
N ARG A 12 -13.55 -3.95 32.29
CA ARG A 12 -13.23 -4.60 31.01
C ARG A 12 -11.79 -4.25 30.64
N SER A 13 -10.83 -5.14 30.91
CA SER A 13 -9.48 -5.00 30.37
C SER A 13 -9.53 -5.23 28.85
N THR A 14 -9.44 -4.15 28.08
CA THR A 14 -9.23 -4.23 26.63
C THR A 14 -7.76 -4.59 26.37
N LEU A 15 -7.40 -5.87 26.53
CA LEU A 15 -6.13 -6.39 26.05
C LEU A 15 -6.16 -6.36 24.51
N ARG A 16 -5.71 -5.24 23.93
CA ARG A 16 -5.42 -5.18 22.49
C ARG A 16 -4.28 -6.16 22.23
N SER A 17 -4.58 -7.25 21.53
CA SER A 17 -3.59 -8.23 21.12
C SER A 17 -2.44 -7.54 20.35
N PRO A 18 -1.16 -7.73 20.75
CA PRO A 18 -0.02 -7.13 20.06
C PRO A 18 0.18 -7.69 18.65
N VAL A 19 -0.49 -8.79 18.29
CA VAL A 19 -0.39 -9.43 16.97
C VAL A 19 -0.96 -8.52 15.88
N LEU A 20 -2.01 -7.75 16.16
CA LEU A 20 -2.61 -6.83 15.17
C LEU A 20 -1.80 -5.55 14.97
N ALA A 21 -0.89 -5.20 15.90
CA ALA A 21 -0.02 -4.04 15.76
C ALA A 21 1.09 -4.26 14.71
N ARG A 22 1.43 -5.52 14.39
CA ARG A 22 2.46 -5.86 13.39
C ARG A 22 2.06 -5.55 11.95
N PHE A 23 0.77 -5.42 11.66
CA PHE A 23 0.27 -5.13 10.31
C PHE A 23 0.12 -3.63 10.02
N ASN A 24 0.50 -2.77 10.97
CA ASN A 24 0.44 -1.31 10.82
C ASN A 24 1.84 -0.71 10.64
N SER A 25 2.71 -1.39 9.91
CA SER A 25 4.04 -0.88 9.56
C SER A 25 3.90 0.24 8.54
N SER A 26 3.85 1.47 9.06
CA SER A 26 4.43 2.68 8.45
C SER A 26 4.40 2.74 6.93
N ALA A 27 3.30 3.22 6.36
CA ALA A 27 3.40 3.86 5.05
C ALA A 27 4.45 4.99 5.18
N PRO A 28 5.54 4.99 4.38
CA PRO A 28 6.50 6.08 4.43
C PRO A 28 5.77 7.40 4.14
N PRO A 29 6.11 8.49 4.83
CA PRO A 29 5.50 9.79 4.55
C PRO A 29 5.67 10.13 3.07
N LYS A 30 4.60 10.63 2.44
CA LYS A 30 4.63 11.04 1.03
C LYS A 30 5.79 12.03 0.85
N ASN A 31 6.77 11.65 0.04
CA ASN A 31 7.98 12.42 -0.35
C ASN A 31 9.24 12.26 0.54
N GLN A 32 9.34 11.28 1.43
CA GLN A 32 10.63 10.97 2.09
C GLN A 32 11.30 9.81 1.37
N HIS A 33 12.62 9.87 1.19
CA HIS A 33 13.43 8.78 0.66
C HIS A 33 12.97 7.43 1.24
N PRO A 34 12.89 6.36 0.43
CA PRO A 34 12.75 5.03 1.00
C PRO A 34 13.84 4.86 2.05
N ALA A 35 13.48 4.33 3.23
CA ALA A 35 14.41 4.14 4.35
C ALA A 35 15.65 3.29 3.99
N TYR A 36 15.64 2.70 2.80
CA TYR A 36 16.75 2.03 2.15
C TYR A 36 17.07 2.78 0.86
N MET A 37 18.07 3.66 0.88
CA MET A 37 18.81 4.04 -0.33
C MET A 37 19.95 3.03 -0.50
N PRO A 38 20.33 2.65 -1.73
CA PRO A 38 21.52 1.81 -1.90
C PRO A 38 22.74 2.57 -1.39
N GLU A 39 23.69 1.87 -0.76
CA GLU A 39 24.93 2.50 -0.31
C GLU A 39 25.65 3.19 -1.48
N GLY A 40 26.10 4.43 -1.28
CA GLY A 40 26.80 5.22 -2.31
C GLY A 40 25.92 6.14 -3.14
N PHE A 41 24.64 6.32 -2.80
CA PHE A 41 23.70 7.24 -3.48
C PHE A 41 23.31 8.46 -2.63
N ASP A 42 24.08 8.78 -1.59
CA ASP A 42 23.78 9.86 -0.64
C ASP A 42 23.67 11.26 -1.30
N ASP A 43 24.41 11.48 -2.38
CA ASP A 43 24.42 12.75 -3.13
C ASP A 43 23.41 12.79 -4.31
N TYR A 44 22.61 11.74 -4.50
CA TYR A 44 21.66 11.66 -5.61
C TYR A 44 20.37 12.45 -5.32
N PRO A 45 19.84 13.24 -6.27
CA PRO A 45 18.64 14.05 -6.02
C PRO A 45 17.43 13.21 -5.61
N GLU A 46 16.72 13.65 -4.56
CA GLU A 46 15.47 13.01 -4.15
C GLU A 46 14.37 13.32 -5.18
N VAL A 47 14.04 12.32 -5.99
CA VAL A 47 12.89 12.39 -6.89
C VAL A 47 11.71 11.77 -6.17
N LYS A 48 10.56 12.46 -6.16
CA LYS A 48 9.33 11.91 -5.59
C LYS A 48 8.96 10.60 -6.28
N ASP A 49 8.70 9.56 -5.48
CA ASP A 49 8.11 8.30 -5.93
C ASP A 49 6.81 8.56 -6.69
N TYR A 50 6.88 8.48 -8.02
CA TYR A 50 5.75 8.68 -8.89
C TYR A 50 5.88 7.81 -10.13
N PHE A 51 4.91 6.91 -10.31
CA PHE A 51 4.81 6.05 -11.48
C PHE A 51 4.61 6.91 -12.74
N PRO A 52 5.52 6.87 -13.74
CA PRO A 52 5.36 7.56 -15.01
C PRO A 52 4.09 7.14 -15.76
N GLN A 53 3.56 5.93 -15.49
CA GLN A 53 2.25 5.44 -15.95
C GLN A 53 1.10 6.41 -15.64
N LYS A 54 1.18 7.15 -14.53
CA LYS A 54 0.16 8.14 -14.13
C LYS A 54 0.37 9.51 -14.76
N ARG A 55 1.52 9.78 -15.39
CA ARG A 55 1.74 11.04 -16.12
C ARG A 55 0.72 11.16 -17.24
N SER A 56 0.29 12.38 -17.52
CA SER A 56 -0.67 12.62 -18.59
C SER A 56 -0.13 12.11 -19.94
N PRO A 57 -0.90 11.27 -20.66
CA PRO A 57 -0.49 10.74 -21.96
C PRO A 57 -0.57 11.78 -23.07
N TYR A 58 -1.23 12.92 -22.83
CA TYR A 58 -1.50 13.94 -23.85
C TYR A 58 -0.45 15.06 -23.89
N LEU A 59 0.45 15.12 -22.89
CA LEU A 59 1.58 16.05 -22.95
C LEU A 59 2.62 15.58 -23.97
N LYS A 60 3.30 16.54 -24.59
CA LYS A 60 4.45 16.28 -25.46
C LYS A 60 5.68 16.05 -24.58
N TRP A 61 6.06 14.79 -24.44
CA TRP A 61 7.30 14.36 -23.80
C TRP A 61 8.39 14.18 -24.87
N ASP A 62 9.65 14.42 -24.52
CA ASP A 62 10.77 14.12 -25.41
C ASP A 62 10.84 12.61 -25.72
N ASP A 63 10.76 11.79 -24.67
CA ASP A 63 10.51 10.36 -24.76
C ASP A 63 9.01 10.11 -24.50
N ARG A 64 8.26 9.99 -25.60
CA ARG A 64 6.81 9.75 -25.54
C ARG A 64 6.43 8.39 -24.94
N GLN A 65 7.26 7.38 -25.12
CA GLN A 65 6.95 6.03 -24.66
C GLN A 65 7.10 5.94 -23.13
N ASN A 66 8.20 6.47 -22.61
CA ASN A 66 8.49 6.46 -21.18
C ASN A 66 7.88 7.66 -20.43
N ARG A 67 7.22 8.58 -21.16
CA ARG A 67 6.60 9.81 -20.65
C ARG A 67 7.58 10.66 -19.85
N ARG A 68 8.80 10.84 -20.37
CA ARG A 68 9.91 11.53 -19.69
C ARG A 68 10.53 12.60 -20.59
N ASN A 69 11.01 13.68 -19.98
CA ASN A 69 11.78 14.70 -20.68
C ASN A 69 13.29 14.46 -20.52
N LEU A 70 14.08 14.99 -21.43
CA LEU A 70 15.54 14.93 -21.37
C LEU A 70 16.03 15.81 -20.21
N GLY A 71 17.00 15.29 -19.43
CA GLY A 71 17.58 16.01 -18.30
C GLY A 71 16.76 15.98 -17.00
N GLU A 72 15.60 15.33 -16.99
CA GLU A 72 14.88 15.05 -15.73
C GLU A 72 15.69 14.05 -14.87
N PRO A 73 15.83 14.30 -13.55
CA PRO A 73 16.46 13.35 -12.66
C PRO A 73 15.65 12.05 -12.60
N VAL A 74 16.35 10.92 -12.53
CA VAL A 74 15.77 9.58 -12.62
C VAL A 74 15.61 9.03 -11.21
N HIS A 75 14.52 8.34 -10.90
CA HIS A 75 14.38 7.73 -9.59
C HIS A 75 15.48 6.68 -9.33
N VAL A 76 16.01 6.57 -8.11
CA VAL A 76 17.09 5.59 -7.81
C VAL A 76 16.63 4.16 -8.10
N TYR A 77 15.37 3.86 -7.76
CA TYR A 77 14.71 2.59 -8.07
C TYR A 77 13.88 2.68 -9.35
N HIS A 78 14.39 3.35 -10.39
CA HIS A 78 13.64 3.57 -11.64
C HIS A 78 13.09 2.28 -12.24
N ASP A 79 13.88 1.20 -12.22
CA ASP A 79 13.48 -0.12 -12.74
C ASP A 79 12.20 -0.68 -12.10
N MET A 80 11.89 -0.29 -10.85
CA MET A 80 10.68 -0.73 -10.15
C MET A 80 9.45 0.14 -10.41
N VAL A 81 9.66 1.36 -10.89
CA VAL A 81 8.59 2.37 -11.02
C VAL A 81 8.38 2.86 -12.44
N ASP A 82 9.15 2.38 -13.41
CA ASP A 82 9.06 2.84 -14.80
C ASP A 82 7.75 2.40 -15.49
N VAL A 83 7.62 2.74 -16.77
CA VAL A 83 6.42 2.35 -17.55
C VAL A 83 6.38 0.84 -17.83
N TRP A 84 7.53 0.17 -17.76
CA TRP A 84 7.69 -1.26 -18.05
C TRP A 84 7.54 -2.15 -16.81
N ALA A 85 7.60 -1.55 -15.63
CA ALA A 85 7.31 -2.16 -14.36
C ALA A 85 5.84 -2.58 -14.28
N PRO A 86 5.49 -3.50 -13.35
CA PRO A 86 4.11 -3.86 -13.09
C PRO A 86 3.21 -2.63 -12.89
N ASP A 87 2.03 -2.66 -13.53
CA ASP A 87 1.10 -1.53 -13.48
C ASP A 87 0.57 -1.30 -12.05
N HIS A 88 0.44 -0.03 -11.69
CA HIS A 88 -0.08 0.34 -10.38
C HIS A 88 -1.55 0.76 -10.45
N HIS A 89 -2.43 -0.06 -9.87
CA HIS A 89 -3.87 0.19 -9.82
C HIS A 89 -4.30 0.89 -8.52
N ASP A 90 -4.97 2.05 -8.63
CA ASP A 90 -5.42 2.86 -7.49
C ASP A 90 -6.94 3.10 -7.44
N PHE A 91 -7.72 2.46 -8.31
CA PHE A 91 -9.18 2.59 -8.35
C PHE A 91 -9.87 2.12 -7.05
N VAL A 92 -9.33 1.09 -6.41
CA VAL A 92 -9.82 0.50 -5.15
C VAL A 92 -8.61 0.20 -4.25
N SER A 93 -8.77 0.29 -2.93
CA SER A 93 -7.68 -0.05 -2.01
C SER A 93 -7.31 -1.54 -2.09
N ASP A 94 -6.01 -1.86 -1.96
CA ASP A 94 -5.47 -3.21 -2.11
C ASP A 94 -6.18 -4.24 -1.22
N SER A 95 -6.49 -3.85 0.02
CA SER A 95 -7.22 -4.71 0.96
C SER A 95 -8.63 -5.07 0.46
N LYS A 96 -9.31 -4.15 -0.23
CA LYS A 96 -10.63 -4.42 -0.81
C LYS A 96 -10.48 -5.29 -2.06
N ALA A 97 -9.50 -5.02 -2.92
CA ALA A 97 -9.25 -5.82 -4.12
C ALA A 97 -9.02 -7.31 -3.77
N VAL A 98 -8.14 -7.58 -2.80
CA VAL A 98 -7.87 -8.95 -2.32
C VAL A 98 -9.13 -9.59 -1.72
N ARG A 99 -9.90 -8.85 -0.92
CA ARG A 99 -11.17 -9.36 -0.34
C ARG A 99 -12.17 -9.76 -1.43
N HIS A 100 -12.36 -8.91 -2.44
CA HIS A 100 -13.28 -9.21 -3.54
C HIS A 100 -12.83 -10.43 -4.33
N PHE A 101 -11.53 -10.55 -4.62
CA PHE A 101 -10.98 -11.74 -5.27
C PHE A 101 -11.23 -13.03 -4.45
N LEU A 102 -10.98 -12.98 -3.14
CA LEU A 102 -11.20 -14.12 -2.25
C LEU A 102 -12.68 -14.48 -2.11
N TYR A 103 -13.58 -13.51 -2.04
CA TYR A 103 -15.02 -13.78 -2.02
C TYR A 103 -15.49 -14.44 -3.31
N PHE A 104 -14.98 -13.99 -4.46
CA PHE A 104 -15.34 -14.58 -5.75
C PHE A 104 -14.83 -16.02 -5.86
N MET A 105 -13.55 -16.26 -5.56
CA MET A 105 -12.98 -17.62 -5.56
C MET A 105 -13.66 -18.53 -4.51
N GLY A 106 -13.96 -18.00 -3.32
CA GLY A 106 -14.65 -18.73 -2.26
C GLY A 106 -16.09 -19.09 -2.63
N ALA A 107 -16.82 -18.20 -3.30
CA ALA A 107 -18.17 -18.49 -3.79
C ALA A 107 -18.15 -19.56 -4.90
N LEU A 108 -17.19 -19.48 -5.82
CA LEU A 108 -17.02 -20.50 -6.87
C LEU A 108 -16.69 -21.87 -6.28
N ALA A 109 -15.70 -21.94 -5.36
CA ALA A 109 -15.32 -23.18 -4.70
C ALA A 109 -16.44 -23.75 -3.83
N GLY A 110 -17.16 -22.89 -3.11
CA GLY A 110 -18.32 -23.30 -2.30
C GLY A 110 -19.45 -23.86 -3.14
N PHE A 111 -19.77 -23.24 -4.28
CA PHE A 111 -20.78 -23.76 -5.20
C PHE A 111 -20.37 -25.08 -5.85
N ALA A 112 -19.11 -25.21 -6.27
CA ALA A 112 -18.59 -26.44 -6.86
C ALA A 112 -18.58 -27.59 -5.84
N GLY A 113 -18.12 -27.33 -4.61
CA GLY A 113 -18.07 -28.33 -3.55
C GLY A 113 -19.44 -28.73 -3.00
N PHE A 114 -20.44 -27.84 -3.03
CA PHE A 114 -21.80 -28.15 -2.59
C PHE A 114 -22.54 -29.15 -3.50
N ARG A 115 -22.06 -29.35 -4.74
CA ARG A 115 -22.68 -30.22 -5.74
C ARG A 115 -21.98 -31.58 -5.95
N CYS A 116 -20.98 -31.89 -5.13
CA CYS A 116 -20.37 -33.22 -5.02
C CYS A 116 -20.88 -33.99 -3.80
#